data_AF-A0A522ZYW5-F1
#
_entry.id   AF-A0A522ZYW5-F1
#
_cell.length_a   1.000
_cell.length_b   1.000
_cell.length_c   1.000
_cell.angle_alpha   90.00
_cell.angle_beta   90.00
_cell.angle_gamma   90.00
#
_symmetry.space_group_name_H-M   'P 1'
#
loop_
_entity.id
_entity.type
_entity.pdbx_description
1 polymer ?
#
loop_
_entity_poly.entity_id
_entity_poly.type
_entity_poly.pdbx_seq_one_letter_code
_entity_poly.pdbx_strand_id
1 'polypeptide(L)' 'QRVIDMALQLHGGLGVKVGVKVESLYRDIRALRIYEGATEVQQLIIGKSVLQG' A
#
# COMPACT_ATOMS: atom_id res chain seq x y z
N GLN A 1 -1.52 -1.15 2.00
CA GLN A 1 -2.22 0.11 1.67
C GLN A 1 -3.55 0.31 2.40
N ARG A 2 -4.56 -0.56 2.22
CA ARG A 2 -5.94 -0.33 2.72
C ARG A 2 -6.07 0.23 4.14
N VAL A 3 -5.28 -0.27 5.09
CA VAL A 3 -5.32 0.19 6.49
C VAL A 3 -4.97 1.68 6.63
N ILE A 4 -3.91 2.15 5.96
CA ILE A 4 -3.56 3.57 6.06
C ILE A 4 -4.56 4.45 5.30
N ASP A 5 -5.11 3.95 4.19
CA ASP A 5 -6.07 4.71 3.39
C ASP A 5 -7.36 4.93 4.22
N MET A 6 -7.81 3.91 4.96
CA MET A 6 -8.91 4.03 5.91
C MET A 6 -8.58 4.96 7.07
N ALA A 7 -7.38 4.84 7.65
CA ALA A 7 -6.95 5.73 8.74
C ALA A 7 -6.92 7.19 8.28
N LEU A 8 -6.40 7.47 7.08
CA LEU A 8 -6.41 8.80 6.46
C LEU A 8 -7.85 9.34 6.33
N GLN A 9 -8.75 8.52 5.80
CA GLN A 9 -10.15 8.89 5.59
C GLN A 9 -10.86 9.20 6.92
N LEU A 10 -10.63 8.39 7.96
CA LEU A 10 -11.20 8.61 9.30
C LEU A 10 -10.71 9.93 9.93
N HIS A 11 -9.46 10.33 9.66
CA HIS A 11 -8.90 11.59 10.16
C HIS A 11 -9.28 12.81 9.30
N GLY A 12 -9.93 12.61 8.15
CA GLY A 12 -10.36 13.68 7.25
C GLY A 12 -9.23 14.64 6.88
N GLY A 13 -9.51 15.95 6.86
CA GLY A 13 -8.52 16.97 6.53
C GLY A 13 -7.30 17.01 7.45
N LEU A 14 -7.41 16.51 8.69
CA LEU A 14 -6.26 16.39 9.59
C LEU A 14 -5.29 15.29 9.14
N GLY A 15 -5.82 14.23 8.52
CA GLY A 15 -5.03 13.10 8.03
C GLY A 15 -3.98 13.49 6.98
N VAL A 16 -4.17 14.60 6.26
CA VAL A 16 -3.24 15.12 5.25
C VAL A 16 -2.41 16.32 5.72
N LYS A 17 -2.57 16.74 6.97
CA LYS A 17 -1.83 17.88 7.52
C LYS A 17 -0.41 17.46 7.89
N VAL A 18 0.58 18.19 7.39
CA VAL A 18 2.00 17.96 7.72
C VAL A 18 2.22 18.01 9.23
N GLY A 19 3.00 17.04 9.73
CA GLY A 19 3.30 16.89 11.16
C GLY A 19 2.34 15.95 11.89
N VAL A 20 1.26 15.50 11.26
CA VAL A 20 0.38 14.45 11.80
C VAL A 20 0.94 13.08 11.46
N LYS A 21 0.90 12.14 12.40
CA LYS A 21 1.51 10.80 12.22
C LYS A 21 0.90 10.01 11.05
N VAL A 22 -0.40 10.13 10.84
CA VAL A 22 -1.11 9.46 9.73
C VAL A 22 -0.62 9.97 8.37
N GLU A 23 -0.32 11.27 8.26
CA GLU A 23 0.23 11.88 7.04
C GLU A 23 1.60 11.27 6.69
N SER A 24 2.50 11.16 7.67
CA SER A 24 3.84 10.63 7.43
C SER A 24 3.78 9.16 7.02
N LEU A 25 2.98 8.36 7.74
CA LEU A 25 2.78 6.94 7.43
C LEU A 25 2.18 6.72 6.05
N TYR A 26 1.22 7.56 5.63
CA TYR A 26 0.63 7.50 4.29
C TYR A 26 1.68 7.72 3.19
N ARG A 27 2.57 8.70 3.36
CA ARG A 27 3.68 8.94 2.43
C ARG A 27 4.66 7.76 2.38
N ASP A 28 5.09 7.27 3.54
CA ASP A 28 6.10 6.21 3.64
C ASP A 28 5.65 4.95 2.89
N ILE A 29 4.40 4.52 3.09
CA ILE A 29 3.93 3.31 2.44
C ILE A 29 3.47 3.54 0.99
N ARG A 30 3.26 4.78 0.53
CA ARG A 30 2.84 5.04 -0.86
C ARG A 30 3.87 4.54 -1.87
N ALA A 31 5.16 4.64 -1.52
CA ALA A 31 6.27 4.17 -2.35
C ALA A 31 6.23 2.66 -2.58
N LEU A 32 5.79 1.88 -1.59
CA LEU A 32 5.71 0.41 -1.69
C LEU A 32 4.78 -0.07 -2.81
N ARG A 33 3.85 0.77 -3.28
CA ARG A 33 3.00 0.45 -4.45
C ARG A 33 3.78 0.28 -5.75
N ILE A 34 5.02 0.76 -5.80
CA ILE A 34 5.87 0.68 -7.00
C ILE A 34 7.00 -0.34 -6.77
N TYR A 35 7.51 -0.45 -5.53
CA TYR A 35 8.71 -1.23 -5.23
C TYR A 35 8.50 -2.75 -5.13
N GLU A 36 7.37 -3.24 -4.62
CA GLU A 36 7.19 -4.68 -4.35
C GLU A 36 6.90 -5.53 -5.62
N GLY A 37 7.19 -4.99 -6.81
CA GLY A 37 6.85 -5.60 -8.08
C GLY A 37 5.43 -5.23 -8.51
N ALA A 38 5.24 -5.09 -9.82
CA ALA A 38 3.90 -5.03 -10.39
C ALA A 38 3.16 -6.29 -9.91
N THR A 39 1.99 -6.11 -9.27
CA THR A 39 1.20 -7.21 -8.68
C THR A 39 1.03 -8.38 -9.66
N GLU A 40 1.00 -8.07 -10.95
CA GLU A 40 0.94 -8.95 -12.09
C GLU A 40 2.13 -9.93 -12.17
N VAL A 41 3.37 -9.48 -11.90
CA VAL A 41 4.55 -10.36 -11.88
C VAL A 41 4.45 -11.36 -10.73
N GLN A 42 4.05 -10.90 -9.54
CA GLN A 42 3.82 -11.78 -8.39
C GLN A 42 2.74 -12.82 -8.70
N GLN A 43 1.62 -12.39 -9.31
CA GLN A 43 0.52 -13.27 -9.71
C GLN A 43 0.96 -14.30 -10.75
N LEU A 44 1.80 -13.93 -11.71
CA LEU A 44 2.36 -14.87 -12.69
C LEU A 44 3.26 -15.93 -12.03
N ILE A 45 4.13 -15.53 -11.09
CA ILE A 45 5.00 -16.46 -10.36
C ILE A 45 4.16 -17.44 -9.53
N ILE A 46 3.20 -16.93 -8.77
CA ILE A 46 2.29 -17.76 -7.94
C ILE A 46 1.47 -18.70 -8.84
N GLY A 47 0.91 -18.19 -9.94
CA GLY A 47 0.14 -19.00 -10.89
C GLY A 47 0.95 -20.14 -11.49
N LYS A 48 2.20 -19.89 -11.87
CA LYS A 48 3.12 -20.94 -12.33
C LYS A 48 3.41 -21.96 -11.23
N SER A 49 3.63 -21.52 -10.00
CA SER A 49 3.84 -22.41 -8.86
C SER A 49 2.62 -23.30 -8.59
N VAL A 50 1.40 -22.78 -8.73
CA VAL A 50 0.17 -23.56 -8.51
C VAL A 50 -0.03 -24.62 -9.61
N LEU A 51 0.34 -24.34 -10.85
CA LEU A 51 0.20 -25.29 -11.98
C LEU A 51 1.28 -26.39 -12.00
N GLN A 52 2.34 -26.26 -11.20
CA GLN A 52 3.42 -27.24 -11.09
C GLN A 52 3.19 -28.28 -9.96
N GLY A 53 2.12 -28.13 -9.17
CA GLY A 53 1.67 -29.12 -8.18
C GLY A 53 0.56 -30.01 -8.74
#